data_AF-A0A452HHJ4-F1
#
_entry.id   AF-A0A452HHJ4-F1
#
_cell.length_a   1.000
_cell.length_b   1.000
_cell.length_c   1.000
_cell.angle_alpha   90.00
_cell.angle_beta   90.00
_cell.angle_gamma   90.00
#
_symmetry.space_group_name_H-M   'P 1'
#
loop_
_entity.id
_entity.type
_entity.pdbx_description
1 polymer ?
#
loop_
_entity_poly.entity_id
_entity_poly.type
_entity_poly.pdbx_seq_one_letter_code
_entity_poly.pdbx_strand_id
1 'polypeptide(L)'
;MYVSSVTGHLSASGVLTFTVTLMNVDFSAPSDSKVIFLGSQIHMEFSVQSSFHQPMQIFVDECTATPTPELSKSLRNYSIIANHGCLVDGKVANSQFLPRRTPEAIQLSLQAFEFVGVDSDIYLHCQVLVWDPKVLMDPTRKACSFHRDTNRWELLDNPSLSSGCSCCDSLCQATASRHKRDLKEPGAGLVHAVVVGPLKVQKPAAKTGSYEWDSNSSPAAQSVTGNYPSCGLKLCSIATRQLLAT
;
A
#
# COMPACT_ATOMS: atom_id res chain seq x y z
N MET A 1 -9.78 -1.30 -16.02
CA MET A 1 -8.35 -1.05 -15.82
C MET A 1 -8.06 0.37 -15.29
N TYR A 2 -7.50 0.50 -14.08
CA TYR A 2 -6.98 1.77 -13.55
C TYR A 2 -5.44 1.77 -13.55
N VAL A 3 -4.87 2.67 -14.35
CA VAL A 3 -3.43 2.89 -14.47
C VAL A 3 -3.21 4.40 -14.44
N SER A 4 -2.27 4.85 -13.62
CA SER A 4 -1.82 6.24 -13.55
C SER A 4 -0.32 6.26 -13.81
N SER A 5 0.15 7.12 -14.69
CA SER A 5 1.57 7.19 -15.06
C SER A 5 2.09 8.62 -15.07
N VAL A 6 3.37 8.76 -14.76
CA VAL A 6 4.10 10.03 -14.82
C VAL A 6 5.47 9.79 -15.43
N THR A 7 5.90 10.71 -16.28
CA THR A 7 7.18 10.63 -16.97
C THR A 7 8.18 11.56 -16.30
N GLY A 8 9.36 11.03 -16.00
CA GLY A 8 10.50 11.72 -15.43
C GLY A 8 11.71 11.69 -16.35
N HIS A 9 12.63 12.64 -16.15
CA HIS A 9 13.88 12.71 -16.91
C HIS A 9 15.09 12.68 -15.96
N LEU A 10 16.02 11.74 -16.21
CA LEU A 10 17.35 11.80 -15.59
C LEU A 10 18.29 12.62 -16.48
N SER A 11 18.95 13.62 -15.87
CA SER A 11 19.77 14.64 -16.53
C SER A 11 20.98 14.12 -17.33
N ALA A 12 21.29 12.82 -17.25
CA ALA A 12 22.40 12.20 -17.98
C ALA A 12 22.05 10.85 -18.64
N SER A 13 20.82 10.34 -18.52
CA SER A 13 20.51 8.99 -18.99
C SER A 13 19.27 8.98 -19.84
N GLY A 14 18.04 9.20 -19.35
CA GLY A 14 16.91 9.40 -20.26
C GLY A 14 15.56 9.32 -19.58
N VAL A 15 14.55 8.87 -20.31
CA VAL A 15 13.14 8.94 -19.90
C VAL A 15 12.79 7.75 -19.00
N LEU A 16 12.32 8.05 -17.79
CA LEU A 16 11.71 7.08 -16.87
C LEU A 16 10.20 7.25 -16.88
N THR A 17 9.47 6.17 -17.04
CA THR A 17 8.01 6.17 -16.92
C THR A 17 7.63 5.44 -15.65
N PHE A 18 7.17 6.19 -14.65
CA PHE A 18 6.63 5.64 -13.42
C PHE A 18 5.17 5.34 -13.64
N THR A 19 4.73 4.16 -13.22
CA THR A 19 3.35 3.70 -13.35
C THR A 19 2.88 3.17 -12.02
N VAL A 20 1.69 3.59 -11.58
CA VAL A 20 0.96 2.95 -10.51
C VAL A 20 -0.30 2.32 -11.08
N THR A 21 -0.48 1.05 -10.80
CA THR A 21 -1.59 0.24 -11.29
C THR A 21 -2.37 -0.33 -10.13
N LEU A 22 -3.69 -0.18 -10.16
CA LEU A 22 -4.56 -0.95 -9.28
C LEU A 22 -4.65 -2.37 -9.84
N MET A 23 -4.31 -3.36 -9.05
CA MET A 23 -4.20 -4.77 -9.45
C MET A 23 -5.37 -5.60 -8.93
N ASN A 24 -5.59 -6.76 -9.55
CA ASN A 24 -6.44 -7.81 -8.97
C ASN A 24 -5.72 -8.50 -7.77
N VAL A 25 -6.45 -9.40 -7.08
CA VAL A 25 -6.01 -10.03 -5.82
C VAL A 25 -4.70 -10.81 -5.96
N ASP A 26 -4.48 -11.44 -7.10
CA ASP A 26 -3.32 -12.28 -7.41
C ASP A 26 -2.19 -11.54 -8.15
N PHE A 27 -2.35 -10.23 -8.39
CA PHE A 27 -1.41 -9.40 -9.16
C PHE A 27 -1.11 -9.96 -10.56
N SER A 28 -2.05 -10.69 -11.16
CA SER A 28 -1.91 -11.23 -12.52
C SER A 28 -2.31 -10.22 -13.59
N ALA A 29 -3.20 -9.28 -13.25
CA ALA A 29 -3.66 -8.26 -14.18
C ALA A 29 -4.11 -6.98 -13.42
N PRO A 30 -4.19 -5.84 -14.13
CA PRO A 30 -4.83 -4.66 -13.58
C PRO A 30 -6.30 -4.92 -13.21
N SER A 31 -6.77 -4.32 -12.13
CA SER A 31 -8.15 -4.36 -11.71
C SER A 31 -9.06 -3.64 -12.70
N ASP A 32 -10.22 -4.24 -12.95
CA ASP A 32 -11.30 -3.63 -13.74
C ASP A 32 -12.26 -2.78 -12.93
N SER A 33 -12.20 -2.88 -11.60
CA SER A 33 -13.05 -2.13 -10.68
C SER A 33 -12.26 -1.09 -9.89
N LYS A 34 -12.83 0.10 -9.74
CA LYS A 34 -12.40 1.12 -8.77
C LYS A 34 -13.23 1.09 -7.48
N VAL A 35 -14.19 0.17 -7.41
CA VAL A 35 -15.03 -0.07 -6.22
C VAL A 35 -14.34 -1.10 -5.35
N ILE A 36 -14.09 -0.72 -4.10
CA ILE A 36 -13.42 -1.51 -3.09
C ILE A 36 -14.38 -1.68 -1.91
N PHE A 37 -14.44 -2.87 -1.32
CA PHE A 37 -15.25 -3.07 -0.12
C PHE A 37 -14.47 -2.68 1.12
N LEU A 38 -15.13 -2.01 2.07
CA LEU A 38 -14.50 -1.61 3.31
C LEU A 38 -13.94 -2.83 4.05
N GLY A 39 -12.68 -2.74 4.49
CA GLY A 39 -11.95 -3.84 5.12
C GLY A 39 -11.33 -4.88 4.17
N SER A 40 -11.64 -4.85 2.87
CA SER A 40 -10.93 -5.67 1.86
C SER A 40 -9.55 -5.09 1.53
N GLN A 41 -8.78 -5.76 0.68
CA GLN A 41 -7.46 -5.29 0.26
C GLN A 41 -7.53 -4.46 -1.04
N ILE A 42 -6.77 -3.37 -1.07
CA ILE A 42 -6.44 -2.58 -2.26
C ILE A 42 -5.06 -3.03 -2.70
N HIS A 43 -4.98 -3.64 -3.87
CA HIS A 43 -3.72 -4.14 -4.43
C HIS A 43 -3.15 -3.12 -5.39
N MET A 44 -1.95 -2.61 -5.12
CA MET A 44 -1.28 -1.62 -5.97
C MET A 44 0.10 -2.11 -6.35
N GLU A 45 0.45 -1.92 -7.61
CA GLU A 45 1.81 -2.10 -8.10
C GLU A 45 2.34 -0.75 -8.56
N PHE A 46 3.52 -0.37 -8.04
CA PHE A 46 4.30 0.75 -8.53
C PHE A 46 5.45 0.18 -9.33
N SER A 47 5.61 0.63 -10.57
CA SER A 47 6.69 0.19 -11.45
C SER A 47 7.36 1.37 -12.13
N VAL A 48 8.62 1.16 -12.50
CA VAL A 48 9.38 2.09 -13.34
C VAL A 48 9.83 1.37 -14.60
N GLN A 49 9.59 2.00 -15.75
CA GLN A 49 10.18 1.59 -17.01
C GLN A 49 11.27 2.59 -17.40
N SER A 50 12.41 2.06 -17.81
CA SER A 50 13.57 2.84 -18.23
C SER A 50 13.93 2.50 -19.66
N SER A 51 14.42 3.49 -20.39
CA SER A 51 14.99 3.31 -21.73
C SER A 51 16.45 2.79 -21.71
N PHE A 52 17.02 2.50 -20.53
CA PHE A 52 18.41 2.06 -20.35
C PHE A 52 18.58 0.62 -19.89
N HIS A 53 19.78 0.08 -20.10
CA HIS A 53 20.23 -1.23 -19.65
C HIS A 53 20.65 -1.29 -18.16
N GLN A 54 20.46 -0.22 -17.37
CA GLN A 54 20.79 -0.23 -15.94
C GLN A 54 19.55 -0.62 -15.10
N PRO A 55 19.67 -1.62 -14.20
CA PRO A 55 18.58 -2.01 -13.32
C PRO A 55 18.30 -0.87 -12.36
N MET A 56 17.03 -0.50 -12.23
CA MET A 56 16.58 0.60 -11.40
C MET A 56 15.66 0.07 -10.32
N GLN A 57 15.93 0.40 -9.06
CA GLN A 57 15.11 -0.07 -7.95
C GLN A 57 14.12 1.00 -7.52
N ILE A 58 12.83 0.66 -7.54
CA ILE A 58 11.74 1.56 -7.13
C ILE A 58 11.37 1.34 -5.65
N PHE A 59 11.13 2.45 -4.95
CA PHE A 59 10.51 2.48 -3.63
C PHE A 59 9.38 3.51 -3.60
N VAL A 60 8.53 3.40 -2.59
CA VAL A 60 7.47 4.36 -2.29
C VAL A 60 7.89 5.10 -1.03
N ASP A 61 8.25 6.37 -1.18
CA ASP A 61 8.81 7.19 -0.10
C ASP A 61 7.72 7.56 0.92
N GLU A 62 6.60 8.05 0.40
CA GLU A 62 5.45 8.50 1.17
C GLU A 62 4.15 8.20 0.40
N CYS A 63 3.06 7.95 1.13
CA CYS A 63 1.70 7.88 0.58
C CYS A 63 0.73 8.46 1.58
N THR A 64 -0.07 9.42 1.15
CA THR A 64 -1.13 10.06 1.95
C THR A 64 -2.46 9.92 1.25
N ALA A 65 -3.47 9.46 1.96
CA ALA A 65 -4.84 9.39 1.49
C ALA A 65 -5.63 10.64 1.82
N THR A 66 -6.53 11.04 0.93
CA THR A 66 -7.44 12.17 1.09
C THR A 66 -8.83 11.88 0.51
N PRO A 67 -9.90 12.53 1.00
CA PRO A 67 -11.22 12.51 0.37
C PRO A 67 -11.33 13.47 -0.84
N THR A 68 -10.26 14.20 -1.17
CA THR A 68 -10.23 15.21 -2.25
C THR A 68 -9.19 14.86 -3.31
N PRO A 69 -9.42 15.21 -4.60
CA PRO A 69 -8.45 14.98 -5.67
C PRO A 69 -7.17 15.79 -5.53
N GLU A 70 -7.22 16.96 -4.90
CA GLU A 70 -6.03 17.74 -4.58
C GLU A 70 -5.67 17.63 -3.10
N LEU A 71 -4.42 17.25 -2.82
CA LEU A 71 -3.89 17.13 -1.45
C LEU A 71 -3.91 18.48 -0.71
N SER A 72 -3.56 19.59 -1.38
CA SER A 72 -3.49 20.93 -0.77
C SER A 72 -4.83 21.51 -0.34
N LYS A 73 -5.94 20.99 -0.88
CA LYS A 73 -7.30 21.39 -0.52
C LYS A 73 -7.92 20.46 0.53
N SER A 74 -7.21 19.42 0.93
CA SER A 74 -7.73 18.44 1.86
C SER A 74 -7.60 18.91 3.30
N LEU A 75 -8.70 18.82 4.05
CA LEU A 75 -8.72 19.03 5.50
C LEU A 75 -8.58 17.72 6.28
N ARG A 76 -8.56 16.58 5.59
CA ARG A 76 -8.48 15.25 6.20
C ARG A 76 -7.47 14.43 5.40
N ASN A 77 -6.43 13.99 6.09
CA ASN A 77 -5.30 13.34 5.48
C ASN A 77 -5.00 12.12 6.32
N TYR A 78 -4.63 11.01 5.68
CA TYR A 78 -4.22 9.82 6.40
C TYR A 78 -2.91 9.29 5.82
N SER A 79 -1.87 9.25 6.64
CA SER A 79 -0.56 8.76 6.21
C SER A 79 -0.56 7.23 6.21
N ILE A 80 -0.28 6.66 5.04
CA ILE A 80 -0.20 5.20 4.82
C ILE A 80 1.26 4.77 4.88
N ILE A 81 2.10 5.45 4.11
CA ILE A 81 3.56 5.31 4.11
C ILE A 81 4.14 6.66 4.49
N ALA A 82 5.09 6.67 5.42
CA ALA A 82 5.79 7.86 5.88
C ALA A 82 7.27 7.55 6.11
N ASN A 83 8.04 8.58 6.45
CA ASN A 83 9.38 8.41 7.04
C ASN A 83 10.32 7.59 6.15
N HIS A 84 10.25 7.87 4.84
CA HIS A 84 11.02 7.23 3.79
C HIS A 84 10.78 5.71 3.67
N GLY A 85 9.55 5.32 3.35
CA GLY A 85 9.20 3.92 3.07
C GLY A 85 8.78 3.08 4.29
N CYS A 86 8.48 3.69 5.43
CA CYS A 86 7.86 2.99 6.56
C CYS A 86 6.34 2.90 6.36
N LEU A 87 5.80 1.70 6.16
CA LEU A 87 4.36 1.45 6.02
C LEU A 87 3.66 1.51 7.39
N VAL A 88 3.45 2.73 7.88
CA VAL A 88 2.88 3.02 9.20
C VAL A 88 1.45 2.49 9.36
N ASP A 89 0.70 2.36 8.27
CA ASP A 89 -0.65 1.76 8.29
C ASP A 89 -0.64 0.31 8.82
N GLY A 90 0.42 -0.45 8.55
CA GLY A 90 0.58 -1.84 9.00
C GLY A 90 0.59 -2.00 10.53
N LYS A 91 0.81 -0.94 11.30
CA LYS A 91 0.70 -0.96 12.77
C LYS A 91 -0.73 -1.17 13.26
N VAL A 92 -1.71 -0.68 12.49
CA VAL A 92 -3.12 -0.56 12.91
C VAL A 92 -4.08 -1.30 11.99
N ALA A 93 -3.63 -1.69 10.80
CA ALA A 93 -4.42 -2.35 9.76
C ALA A 93 -3.65 -3.51 9.14
N ASN A 94 -4.32 -4.36 8.36
CA ASN A 94 -3.69 -5.47 7.66
C ASN A 94 -3.05 -5.00 6.34
N SER A 95 -2.05 -4.14 6.43
CA SER A 95 -1.37 -3.54 5.27
C SER A 95 0.10 -3.90 5.26
N GLN A 96 0.60 -4.33 4.10
CA GLN A 96 1.97 -4.82 3.94
C GLN A 96 2.48 -4.63 2.52
N PHE A 97 3.79 -4.41 2.38
CA PHE A 97 4.47 -4.67 1.11
C PHE A 97 4.53 -6.17 0.84
N LEU A 98 4.41 -6.57 -0.42
CA LEU A 98 4.55 -7.96 -0.84
C LEU A 98 5.97 -8.25 -1.32
N PRO A 99 6.43 -9.52 -1.24
CA PRO A 99 7.76 -9.91 -1.69
C PRO A 99 8.08 -9.39 -3.08
N ARG A 100 9.19 -8.67 -3.19
CA ARG A 100 9.62 -8.05 -4.44
C ARG A 100 10.02 -9.11 -5.47
N ARG A 101 9.43 -9.06 -6.66
CA ARG A 101 9.76 -9.97 -7.78
C ARG A 101 10.86 -9.42 -8.68
N THR A 102 10.86 -8.11 -8.91
CA THR A 102 11.88 -7.40 -9.71
C THR A 102 12.25 -6.09 -9.03
N PRO A 103 13.49 -5.57 -9.20
CA PRO A 103 13.88 -4.26 -8.68
C PRO A 103 12.96 -3.12 -9.13
N GLU A 104 12.48 -3.19 -10.37
CA GLU A 104 11.71 -2.14 -11.04
C GLU A 104 10.25 -2.08 -10.61
N ALA A 105 9.77 -3.01 -9.79
CA ALA A 105 8.40 -3.04 -9.30
C ALA A 105 8.33 -3.28 -7.78
N ILE A 106 7.39 -2.59 -7.11
CA ILE A 106 7.05 -2.81 -5.71
C ILE A 106 5.53 -2.93 -5.57
N GLN A 107 5.09 -3.95 -4.83
CA GLN A 107 3.68 -4.28 -4.65
C GLN A 107 3.25 -4.01 -3.21
N LEU A 108 2.09 -3.37 -3.05
CA LEU A 108 1.49 -2.99 -1.78
C LEU A 108 0.08 -3.58 -1.69
N SER A 109 -0.22 -4.24 -0.57
CA SER A 109 -1.57 -4.59 -0.16
C SER A 109 -1.98 -3.65 0.96
N LEU A 110 -2.99 -2.81 0.70
CA LEU A 110 -3.49 -1.81 1.64
C LEU A 110 -4.92 -2.16 2.06
N GLN A 111 -5.18 -2.32 3.35
CA GLN A 111 -6.53 -2.55 3.84
C GLN A 111 -7.40 -1.31 3.61
N ALA A 112 -8.52 -1.50 2.92
CA ALA A 112 -9.47 -0.45 2.59
C ALA A 112 -10.10 0.15 3.84
N PHE A 113 -10.18 1.48 3.86
CA PHE A 113 -10.74 2.29 4.94
C PHE A 113 -11.70 3.33 4.37
N GLU A 114 -12.43 4.04 5.23
CA GLU A 114 -13.24 5.20 4.86
C GLU A 114 -12.92 6.39 5.77
N PHE A 115 -13.14 7.61 5.27
CA PHE A 115 -13.12 8.82 6.10
C PHE A 115 -14.47 8.98 6.80
N VAL A 116 -14.46 9.09 8.12
CA VAL A 116 -15.71 9.21 8.90
C VAL A 116 -16.43 10.51 8.56
N GLY A 117 -17.74 10.39 8.32
CA GLY A 117 -18.62 11.53 8.06
C GLY A 117 -18.49 12.11 6.65
N VAL A 118 -17.81 11.42 5.74
CA VAL A 118 -17.66 11.83 4.34
C VAL A 118 -18.00 10.65 3.43
N ASP A 119 -19.06 10.77 2.65
CA ASP A 119 -19.37 9.83 1.56
C ASP A 119 -18.63 10.31 0.30
N SER A 120 -17.32 10.07 0.26
CA SER A 120 -16.44 10.53 -0.82
C SER A 120 -15.52 9.44 -1.32
N ASP A 121 -15.11 9.62 -2.57
CA ASP A 121 -14.01 8.86 -3.16
C ASP A 121 -12.71 9.08 -2.37
N ILE A 122 -11.82 8.09 -2.43
CA ILE A 122 -10.48 8.16 -1.86
C ILE A 122 -9.46 8.40 -2.95
N TYR A 123 -8.53 9.31 -2.68
CA TYR A 123 -7.36 9.58 -3.50
C TYR A 123 -6.11 9.28 -2.67
N LEU A 124 -5.16 8.54 -3.24
CA LEU A 124 -3.87 8.23 -2.64
C LEU A 124 -2.80 9.01 -3.37
N HIS A 125 -2.13 9.91 -2.66
CA HIS A 125 -1.05 10.75 -3.15
C HIS A 125 0.26 10.14 -2.70
N CYS A 126 1.01 9.56 -3.63
CA CYS A 126 2.24 8.86 -3.33
C CYS A 126 3.44 9.54 -3.96
N GLN A 127 4.58 9.48 -3.28
CA GLN A 127 5.87 9.84 -3.82
C GLN A 127 6.65 8.55 -4.06
N VAL A 128 7.05 8.32 -5.30
CA VAL A 128 7.90 7.20 -5.70
C VAL A 128 9.32 7.70 -5.91
N LEU A 129 10.28 6.90 -5.50
CA LEU A 129 11.71 7.17 -5.69
C LEU A 129 12.33 6.02 -6.47
N VAL A 130 13.28 6.34 -7.34
CA VAL A 130 14.06 5.33 -8.06
C VAL A 130 15.54 5.60 -7.90
N TRP A 131 16.30 4.52 -7.73
CA TRP A 131 17.73 4.57 -7.42
C TRP A 131 18.50 3.44 -8.12
N ASP A 132 19.78 3.68 -8.43
CA ASP A 132 20.69 2.64 -8.92
C ASP A 132 21.14 1.76 -7.74
N PRO A 133 20.76 0.47 -7.68
CA PRO A 133 21.08 -0.43 -6.57
C PRO A 133 22.58 -0.61 -6.34
N LYS A 134 23.46 -0.22 -7.29
CA LYS A 134 24.92 -0.28 -7.13
C LYS A 134 25.48 0.83 -6.24
N VAL A 135 24.75 1.91 -6.02
CA VAL A 135 25.22 3.01 -5.17
C VAL A 135 24.79 2.75 -3.71
N LEU A 136 25.73 2.96 -2.79
CA LEU A 136 25.68 2.57 -1.38
C LEU A 136 24.34 2.86 -0.69
N MET A 137 23.97 1.95 0.22
CA MET A 137 22.68 1.94 0.93
C MET A 137 22.49 3.21 1.76
N ASP A 138 21.42 3.94 1.45
CA ASP A 138 20.95 5.11 2.20
C ASP A 138 19.74 4.67 3.05
N PRO A 139 19.68 4.96 4.36
CA PRO A 139 18.55 4.62 5.22
C PRO A 139 17.22 5.27 4.81
N THR A 140 17.23 6.21 3.86
CA THR A 140 16.02 6.76 3.23
C THR A 140 15.54 5.96 2.02
N ARG A 141 16.24 4.88 1.64
CA ARG A 141 15.86 4.02 0.50
C ARG A 141 15.54 2.63 1.00
N LYS A 142 14.32 2.48 1.50
CA LYS A 142 13.83 1.24 2.12
C LYS A 142 12.35 1.06 1.86
N ALA A 143 11.88 -0.16 2.06
CA ALA A 143 10.47 -0.47 2.18
C ALA A 143 10.31 -1.34 3.41
N CYS A 144 9.64 -0.83 4.44
CA CYS A 144 9.51 -1.48 5.73
C CYS A 144 8.04 -1.79 6.01
N SER A 145 7.75 -3.05 6.33
CA SER A 145 6.43 -3.48 6.80
C SER A 145 6.48 -3.74 8.31
N PHE A 146 5.40 -3.43 9.02
CA PHE A 146 5.29 -3.73 10.44
C PHE A 146 4.62 -5.09 10.65
N HIS A 147 5.34 -6.04 11.24
CA HIS A 147 4.80 -7.34 11.62
C HIS A 147 4.18 -7.26 13.02
N ARG A 148 2.85 -7.28 13.10
CA ARG A 148 2.10 -7.13 14.36
C ARG A 148 2.29 -8.29 15.33
N ASP A 149 2.42 -9.52 14.83
CA ASP A 149 2.58 -10.72 15.67
C ASP A 149 3.89 -10.71 16.46
N THR A 150 4.94 -10.13 15.89
CA THR A 150 6.27 -10.01 16.50
C THR A 150 6.60 -8.60 16.96
N ASN A 151 5.67 -7.66 16.76
CA ASN A 151 5.79 -6.24 17.08
C ASN A 151 7.11 -5.62 16.59
N ARG A 152 7.49 -5.91 15.34
CA ARG A 152 8.77 -5.46 14.75
C ARG A 152 8.61 -4.94 13.34
N TRP A 153 9.48 -4.01 12.97
CA TRP A 153 9.66 -3.60 11.59
C TRP A 153 10.53 -4.60 10.84
N GLU A 154 10.13 -4.93 9.62
CA GLU A 154 10.88 -5.80 8.71
C GLU A 154 11.18 -5.10 7.40
N LEU A 155 12.43 -5.21 6.95
CA LEU A 155 12.87 -4.71 5.65
C LEU A 155 12.43 -5.67 4.55
N LEU A 156 11.72 -5.16 3.54
CA LEU A 156 11.17 -5.94 2.44
C LEU A 156 12.23 -6.75 1.70
N ASP A 157 13.29 -6.07 1.25
CA ASP A 157 14.26 -6.65 0.31
C ASP A 157 15.24 -7.61 1.00
N ASN A 158 15.45 -7.45 2.31
CA ASN A 158 16.29 -8.34 3.11
C ASN A 158 15.86 -8.31 4.59
N PRO A 159 15.03 -9.27 5.04
CA PRO A 159 14.58 -9.33 6.43
C PRO A 159 15.72 -9.46 7.46
N SER A 160 16.88 -9.99 7.07
CA SER A 160 18.06 -10.09 7.96
C SER A 160 18.70 -8.72 8.25
N LEU A 161 18.42 -7.71 7.42
CA LEU A 161 18.89 -6.32 7.56
C LEU A 161 17.78 -5.38 8.09
N SER A 162 16.80 -5.92 8.81
CA SER A 162 15.69 -5.13 9.38
C SER A 162 16.11 -4.06 10.38
N SER A 163 17.38 -4.05 10.84
CA SER A 163 17.95 -2.92 11.57
C SER A 163 17.88 -1.60 10.78
N GLY A 164 17.86 -1.66 9.44
CA GLY A 164 17.62 -0.49 8.58
C GLY A 164 16.22 0.13 8.73
N CYS A 165 15.25 -0.61 9.28
CA CYS A 165 13.91 -0.12 9.59
C CYS A 165 13.74 0.33 11.05
N SER A 166 14.77 0.24 11.88
CA SER A 166 14.69 0.63 13.31
C SER A 166 14.29 2.10 13.50
N CYS A 167 14.61 2.97 12.54
CA CYS A 167 14.22 4.37 12.58
C CYS A 167 12.72 4.59 12.34
N CYS A 168 11.93 3.61 11.91
CA CYS A 168 10.51 3.77 11.60
C CYS A 168 9.61 4.08 12.83
N ASP A 169 10.11 3.85 14.04
CA ASP A 169 9.47 4.30 15.30
C ASP A 169 9.93 5.70 15.75
N SER A 170 10.87 6.29 15.01
CA SER A 170 11.45 7.60 15.25
C SER A 170 11.56 8.35 13.91
N LEU A 171 12.48 9.30 13.76
CA LEU A 171 12.71 9.96 12.48
C LEU A 171 13.85 9.28 11.72
N CYS A 172 13.58 8.78 10.53
CA CYS A 172 14.58 8.31 9.59
C CYS A 172 15.24 9.50 8.92
N GLN A 173 16.46 9.83 9.32
CA GLN A 173 17.26 10.85 8.64
C GLN A 173 18.16 10.19 7.60
N ALA A 174 18.35 10.88 6.47
CA ALA A 174 19.48 10.59 5.60
C ALA A 174 20.74 10.71 6.45
N THR A 175 21.63 9.71 6.38
CA THR A 175 22.96 9.87 6.95
C THR A 175 23.64 10.98 6.19
N ALA A 176 23.63 12.20 6.74
CA ALA A 176 24.45 13.28 6.24
C ALA A 176 25.89 12.81 6.34
N SER A 177 26.47 12.37 5.22
CA SER A 177 27.92 12.26 5.11
C SER A 177 28.43 13.67 5.39
N ARG A 178 29.02 13.85 6.58
CA ARG A 178 29.82 15.03 6.86
C ARG A 178 30.86 15.08 5.74
N HIS A 179 30.86 16.18 4.97
CA HIS A 179 31.63 16.46 3.75
C HIS A 179 30.96 16.12 2.40
N LYS A 180 30.14 17.05 1.89
CA LYS A 180 30.54 17.93 0.76
C LYS A 180 29.51 19.06 0.57
N ARG A 181 29.97 20.30 0.65
CA ARG A 181 29.24 21.45 0.09
C ARG A 181 29.20 21.28 -1.42
N ASP A 182 28.01 21.48 -1.99
CA ASP A 182 27.78 21.93 -3.36
C ASP A 182 28.51 21.13 -4.46
N LEU A 183 27.96 19.95 -4.77
CA LEU A 183 28.05 19.37 -6.10
C LEU A 183 26.68 18.80 -6.42
N LYS A 184 26.11 19.22 -7.56
CA LYS A 184 24.96 18.59 -8.18
C LYS A 184 25.35 17.13 -8.45
N GLU A 185 25.00 16.22 -7.53
CA GLU A 185 25.45 14.83 -7.60
C GLU A 185 24.87 14.15 -8.85
N PRO A 186 25.72 13.63 -9.77
CA PRO A 186 25.28 12.71 -10.78
C PRO A 186 25.03 11.37 -10.08
N GLY A 187 23.79 11.15 -9.66
CA GLY A 187 23.42 9.97 -8.87
C GLY A 187 22.25 10.19 -7.92
N ALA A 188 21.84 11.43 -7.64
CA ALA A 188 20.64 11.72 -6.84
C ALA A 188 19.40 11.06 -7.48
N GLY A 189 18.78 10.12 -6.76
CA GLY A 189 17.62 9.37 -7.21
C GLY A 189 16.49 10.30 -7.64
N LEU A 190 15.65 9.83 -8.56
CA LEU A 190 14.55 10.62 -9.07
C LEU A 190 13.30 10.37 -8.23
N VAL A 191 12.72 11.46 -7.71
CA VAL A 191 11.48 11.44 -6.91
C VAL A 191 10.34 12.01 -7.76
N HIS A 192 9.21 11.31 -7.82
CA HIS A 192 8.01 11.73 -8.53
C HIS A 192 6.73 11.50 -7.73
N ALA A 193 5.77 12.42 -7.89
CA ALA A 193 4.44 12.25 -7.33
C ALA A 193 3.54 11.46 -8.31
N VAL A 194 2.79 10.50 -7.78
CA VAL A 194 1.75 9.74 -8.47
C VAL A 194 0.46 9.76 -7.65
N VAL A 195 -0.68 9.80 -8.32
CA VAL A 195 -1.99 9.82 -7.66
C VAL A 195 -2.81 8.62 -8.11
N VAL A 196 -3.40 7.91 -7.14
CA VAL A 196 -4.35 6.80 -7.33
C VAL A 196 -5.73 7.24 -6.85
N GLY A 197 -6.70 7.33 -7.75
CA GLY A 197 -8.06 7.72 -7.44
C GLY A 197 -8.83 8.23 -8.67
N PRO A 198 -10.14 8.45 -8.56
CA PRO A 198 -10.96 8.16 -7.37
C PRO A 198 -11.16 6.67 -7.12
N LEU A 199 -11.09 6.24 -5.86
CA LEU A 199 -11.47 4.91 -5.39
C LEU A 199 -12.76 5.00 -4.58
N LYS A 200 -13.77 4.21 -4.95
CA LYS A 200 -15.07 4.16 -4.26
C LYS A 200 -15.05 3.07 -3.20
N VAL A 201 -15.21 3.43 -1.94
CA VAL A 201 -15.31 2.45 -0.86
C VAL A 201 -16.76 2.18 -0.52
N GLN A 202 -17.16 0.91 -0.58
CA GLN A 202 -18.52 0.47 -0.26
C GLN A 202 -18.53 -0.35 1.02
N LYS A 203 -19.54 -0.15 1.86
CA LYS A 203 -19.78 -1.03 3.01
C LYS A 203 -20.33 -2.36 2.50
N PRO A 204 -19.81 -3.51 2.97
CA PRO A 204 -20.46 -4.79 2.71
C PRO A 204 -21.93 -4.72 3.15
N ALA A 205 -22.84 -5.26 2.35
CA ALA A 205 -24.23 -5.37 2.77
C ALA A 205 -24.30 -6.18 4.06
N ALA A 206 -24.97 -5.64 5.08
CA ALA A 206 -25.28 -6.42 6.27
C ALA A 206 -26.11 -7.63 5.83
N LYS A 207 -25.60 -8.85 6.03
CA LYS A 207 -26.43 -10.04 5.89
C LYS A 207 -27.41 -10.06 7.06
N THR A 208 -28.55 -9.37 6.92
CA THR A 208 -29.75 -9.66 7.71
C THR A 208 -30.24 -11.04 7.26
N GLY A 209 -29.72 -12.09 7.89
CA GLY A 209 -30.36 -13.39 7.83
C GLY A 209 -31.69 -13.29 8.55
N SER A 210 -32.80 -13.28 7.81
CA SER A 210 -34.11 -13.58 8.36
C SER A 210 -34.12 -15.06 8.72
N TYR A 211 -34.04 -15.38 10.01
CA TYR A 211 -34.49 -16.69 10.46
C TYR A 211 -36.01 -16.63 10.50
N GLU A 212 -36.66 -17.41 9.64
CA GLU A 212 -38.10 -17.62 9.65
C GLU A 212 -38.37 -18.79 10.59
N TRP A 213 -39.06 -18.54 11.71
CA TRP A 213 -39.37 -19.56 12.70
C TRP A 213 -40.66 -20.27 12.31
N ASP A 214 -40.55 -21.37 11.57
CA ASP A 214 -41.68 -22.28 11.36
C ASP A 214 -41.94 -23.07 12.65
N SER A 215 -43.06 -22.77 13.31
CA SER A 215 -43.44 -23.35 14.60
C SER A 215 -43.93 -24.80 14.52
N ASN A 216 -43.55 -25.60 13.51
CA ASN A 216 -44.19 -26.90 13.26
C ASN A 216 -43.35 -27.98 12.56
N SER A 217 -42.05 -28.10 12.82
CA SER A 217 -41.35 -29.35 12.47
C SER A 217 -40.28 -29.78 13.49
N SER A 218 -40.50 -30.96 14.08
CA SER A 218 -39.49 -31.74 14.82
C SER A 218 -38.31 -32.14 13.91
N PRO A 219 -37.11 -32.41 14.46
CA PRO A 219 -35.89 -32.47 13.66
C PRO A 219 -35.83 -33.77 12.85
N ALA A 220 -36.06 -33.66 11.55
CA ALA A 220 -35.64 -34.67 10.59
C ALA A 220 -34.28 -34.24 10.03
N ALA A 221 -33.24 -35.01 10.36
CA ALA A 221 -31.94 -34.90 9.74
C ALA A 221 -32.08 -35.04 8.22
N GLN A 222 -31.76 -33.98 7.48
CA GLN A 222 -31.50 -34.07 6.05
C GLN A 222 -29.99 -33.95 5.84
N SER A 223 -29.39 -35.09 5.56
CA SER A 223 -28.04 -35.26 5.07
C SER A 223 -27.86 -34.50 3.76
N VAL A 224 -27.13 -33.38 3.81
CA VAL A 224 -26.49 -32.82 2.62
C VAL A 224 -25.01 -33.09 2.75
N THR A 225 -24.54 -34.05 1.96
CA THR A 225 -23.13 -34.36 1.76
C THR A 225 -22.45 -33.19 1.05
N GLY A 226 -21.71 -32.39 1.80
CA GLY A 226 -20.78 -31.39 1.28
C GLY A 226 -19.68 -31.19 2.31
N ASN A 227 -18.47 -31.65 1.99
CA ASN A 227 -17.27 -31.39 2.80
C ASN A 227 -17.06 -29.88 2.93
N TYR A 228 -17.44 -29.32 4.08
CA TYR A 228 -16.98 -28.02 4.53
C TYR A 228 -16.14 -28.21 5.79
N PRO A 229 -14.93 -27.61 5.87
CA PRO A 229 -14.21 -27.54 7.12
C PRO A 229 -15.05 -26.72 8.10
N SER A 230 -15.27 -27.33 9.25
CA SER A 230 -15.91 -26.76 10.43
C SER A 230 -15.27 -25.43 10.82
N CYS A 231 -15.89 -24.31 10.43
CA CYS A 231 -15.61 -23.03 11.06
C CYS A 231 -16.66 -22.84 12.17
N GLY A 232 -16.26 -23.19 13.39
CA GLY A 232 -17.07 -22.98 14.59
C GLY A 232 -17.41 -21.50 14.77
N LEU A 233 -18.57 -21.25 15.38
CA LEU A 233 -19.12 -19.96 15.76
C LEU A 233 -18.07 -19.00 16.35
N LYS A 234 -17.44 -18.20 15.48
CA LYS A 234 -16.92 -16.88 15.79
C LYS A 234 -17.28 -16.00 14.60
N LEU A 235 -18.04 -14.94 14.89
CA LEU A 235 -18.29 -13.85 13.97
C LEU A 235 -16.99 -13.50 13.25
N CYS A 236 -16.91 -13.76 11.95
CA CYS A 236 -15.92 -13.13 11.09
C CYS A 236 -16.37 -11.69 10.92
N SER A 237 -16.26 -10.90 11.99
CA SER A 237 -16.35 -9.45 11.91
C SER A 237 -15.15 -9.01 11.07
N ILE A 238 -15.40 -8.69 9.81
CA ILE A 238 -14.47 -7.87 9.04
C ILE A 238 -14.37 -6.58 9.84
N ALA A 239 -13.25 -6.41 10.57
CA ALA A 239 -12.99 -5.22 11.36
C ALA A 239 -13.07 -4.01 10.42
N THR A 240 -14.18 -3.29 10.53
CA THR A 240 -14.52 -2.19 9.62
C THR A 240 -13.79 -0.96 10.16
N ARG A 241 -12.76 -0.51 9.44
CA ARG A 241 -11.87 0.55 9.90
C ARG A 241 -12.36 1.91 9.43
N GLN A 242 -12.68 2.75 10.40
CA GLN A 242 -13.12 4.13 10.24
C GLN A 242 -12.04 5.07 10.73
N LEU A 243 -11.54 5.96 9.88
CA LEU A 243 -10.55 6.94 10.25
C LEU A 243 -11.24 8.20 10.80
N LEU A 244 -11.16 8.39 12.11
CA LEU A 244 -11.41 9.68 12.75
C LEU A 244 -10.22 10.57 12.43
N ALA A 245 -10.47 11.69 11.74
CA ALA A 245 -9.43 12.64 11.37
C ALA A 245 -8.77 13.25 12.62
N THR A 246 -7.46 13.43 12.57
CA THR A 246 -6.72 14.39 13.42
C THR A 246 -6.61 15.72 12.71
#